data_AF-A0A7V9C195-F1
#
_entry.id   AF-A0A7V9C195-F1
#
_cell.length_a   1.000
_cell.length_b   1.000
_cell.length_c   1.000
_cell.angle_alpha   90.00
_cell.angle_beta   90.00
_cell.angle_gamma   90.00
#
_symmetry.space_group_name_H-M   'P 1'
#
loop_
_entity.id
_entity.type
_entity.pdbx_description
1 polymer ?
#
loop_
_entity_poly.entity_id
_entity_poly.type
_entity_poly.pdbx_seq_one_letter_code
_entity_poly.pdbx_strand_id
1 'polypeptide(L)'
;MTITKGKLPPKDYHSEPNAEHSLLRTNRAKSYPTPDGKLTFDKLSSVFLSGNRTRDDQPNHIRIERQVPRELAELWTNMCPAQVYEVGAAHGDGTVTVNLAPSNCVQCGAITAKGGRLTPPEGGSGPEYTLT
;
A
#
# COMPACT_ATOMS: atom_id res chain seq x y z
N MET A 1 15.79 -10.07 28.07
CA MET A 1 14.81 -11.04 27.50
C MET A 1 15.25 -12.51 27.61
N THR A 2 16.50 -12.84 27.96
CA THR A 2 17.04 -14.21 27.93
C THR A 2 16.53 -15.12 29.06
N ILE A 3 16.28 -14.57 30.25
CA ILE A 3 15.92 -15.36 31.44
C ILE A 3 14.46 -15.84 31.40
N THR A 4 13.54 -14.96 30.99
CA THR A 4 12.10 -15.28 30.99
C THR A 4 11.65 -15.94 29.69
N LYS A 5 12.47 -15.92 28.61
CA LYS A 5 12.12 -16.38 27.26
C LYS A 5 10.77 -15.79 26.76
N GLY A 6 10.45 -14.56 27.17
CA GLY A 6 9.16 -13.93 26.84
C GLY A 6 7.94 -14.53 27.55
N LYS A 7 8.13 -15.24 28.67
CA LYS A 7 7.04 -15.75 29.51
C LYS A 7 6.57 -14.78 30.59
N LEU A 8 7.34 -13.71 30.82
CA LEU A 8 7.01 -12.65 31.78
C LEU A 8 7.26 -11.29 31.12
N PRO A 9 6.25 -10.40 31.08
CA PRO A 9 4.86 -10.59 31.57
C PRO A 9 4.06 -11.65 30.78
N PRO A 10 2.91 -12.16 31.30
CA PRO A 10 2.08 -13.15 30.60
C PRO A 10 1.67 -12.69 29.19
N LYS A 11 1.58 -13.67 28.28
CA LYS A 11 1.63 -13.51 26.81
C LYS A 11 0.38 -12.92 26.15
N ASP A 12 -0.71 -12.74 26.88
CA ASP A 12 -1.99 -12.31 26.31
C ASP A 12 -2.06 -10.79 26.25
N TYR A 13 -1.27 -10.21 25.35
CA TYR A 13 -1.42 -8.82 24.97
C TYR A 13 -2.59 -8.68 24.01
N HIS A 14 -3.50 -7.76 24.32
CA HIS A 14 -4.56 -7.39 23.41
C HIS A 14 -3.94 -6.88 22.10
N SER A 15 -4.35 -7.46 20.98
CA SER A 15 -4.00 -7.00 19.64
C SER A 15 -5.23 -6.37 19.01
N GLU A 16 -5.13 -5.09 18.70
CA GLU A 16 -6.19 -4.34 18.02
C GLU A 16 -6.06 -4.53 16.50
N PRO A 17 -7.16 -4.73 15.76
CA PRO A 17 -7.11 -4.76 14.31
C PRO A 17 -6.71 -3.39 13.75
N ASN A 18 -5.72 -3.36 12.85
CA ASN A 18 -5.29 -2.13 12.16
C ASN A 18 -6.45 -1.38 11.47
N ALA A 19 -7.49 -2.11 11.06
CA ALA A 19 -8.69 -1.56 10.42
C ALA A 19 -9.56 -0.72 11.36
N GLU A 20 -9.47 -0.91 12.68
CA GLU A 20 -10.30 -0.20 13.66
C GLU A 20 -9.75 1.18 14.03
N HIS A 21 -8.43 1.40 13.89
CA HIS A 21 -7.83 2.69 14.23
C HIS A 21 -8.27 3.83 13.30
N SER A 22 -8.63 4.99 13.84
CA SER A 22 -8.96 6.16 13.00
C SER A 22 -7.81 6.60 12.08
N LEU A 23 -8.15 7.23 10.95
CA LEU A 23 -7.15 7.78 10.02
C LEU A 23 -6.48 9.01 10.63
N LEU A 24 -5.16 8.94 10.78
CA LEU A 24 -4.36 10.05 11.30
C LEU A 24 -3.81 10.89 10.15
N ARG A 25 -4.33 12.11 10.00
CA ARG A 25 -3.72 13.11 9.13
C ARG A 25 -2.63 13.86 9.88
N THR A 26 -1.40 13.73 9.39
CA THR A 26 -0.24 14.44 9.93
C THR A 26 0.39 15.29 8.85
N ASN A 27 1.18 16.29 9.27
CA ASN A 27 1.90 17.16 8.36
C ASN A 27 3.30 16.61 7.98
N ARG A 28 3.59 15.33 8.28
CA ARG A 28 4.91 14.70 8.04
C ARG A 28 5.28 14.63 6.56
N ALA A 29 4.29 14.62 5.67
CA ALA A 29 4.54 14.61 4.24
C ALA A 29 5.42 15.80 3.78
N LYS A 30 5.30 16.95 4.45
CA LYS A 30 6.08 18.17 4.12
C LYS A 30 7.58 18.04 4.39
N SER A 31 8.00 17.08 5.21
CA SER A 31 9.42 16.88 5.53
C SER A 31 10.09 15.81 4.66
N TYR A 32 9.36 15.10 3.81
CA TYR A 32 10.00 14.14 2.90
C TYR A 32 10.76 14.87 1.79
N PRO A 33 12.04 14.54 1.56
CA PRO A 33 12.80 15.13 0.47
C PRO A 33 12.22 14.68 -0.87
N THR A 34 12.31 15.56 -1.87
CA THR A 34 12.09 15.17 -3.26
C THR A 34 13.10 14.08 -3.65
N PRO A 35 12.71 13.11 -4.49
CA PRO A 35 13.64 12.13 -5.04
C PRO A 35 14.84 12.79 -5.74
N ASP A 36 16.06 12.40 -5.37
CA ASP A 36 17.31 12.91 -5.94
C ASP A 36 17.97 11.94 -6.95
N GLY A 37 17.42 10.73 -7.08
CA GLY A 37 17.91 9.67 -7.96
C GLY A 37 19.24 9.04 -7.50
N LYS A 38 19.68 9.29 -6.27
CA LYS A 38 20.93 8.76 -5.69
C LYS A 38 20.70 8.07 -4.35
N LEU A 39 20.11 8.79 -3.40
CA LEU A 39 19.74 8.28 -2.08
C LEU A 39 18.22 8.12 -1.95
N THR A 40 17.46 8.95 -2.66
CA THR A 40 16.00 8.95 -2.64
C THR A 40 15.46 8.78 -4.05
N PHE A 41 14.46 7.92 -4.20
CA PHE A 41 13.89 7.54 -5.48
C PHE A 41 12.38 7.68 -5.42
N ASP A 42 11.76 7.90 -6.58
CA ASP A 42 10.31 7.82 -6.68
C ASP A 42 9.84 6.35 -6.63
N LYS A 43 8.54 6.17 -6.40
CA LYS A 43 7.93 4.85 -6.26
C LYS A 43 8.03 4.03 -7.55
N LEU A 44 7.90 4.65 -8.73
CA LEU A 44 7.90 3.91 -10.00
C LEU A 44 9.28 3.40 -10.37
N SER A 45 10.33 4.19 -10.15
CA SER A 45 11.72 3.73 -10.25
C SER A 45 11.99 2.55 -9.31
N SER A 46 11.40 2.57 -8.11
CA SER A 46 11.52 1.47 -7.14
C SER A 46 10.78 0.20 -7.59
N VAL A 47 9.59 0.34 -8.20
CA VAL A 47 8.83 -0.79 -8.78
C VAL A 47 9.57 -1.42 -9.97
N PHE A 48 10.23 -0.59 -10.79
CA PHE A 48 11.06 -1.11 -11.88
C PHE A 48 12.19 -2.00 -11.33
N LEU A 49 12.88 -1.56 -10.27
CA LEU A 49 13.95 -2.31 -9.63
C LEU A 49 13.47 -3.58 -8.89
N SER A 50 12.19 -3.68 -8.55
CA SER A 50 11.64 -4.93 -8.01
C SER A 50 11.50 -6.04 -9.06
N GLY A 51 11.83 -5.76 -10.33
CA GLY A 51 11.67 -6.71 -11.42
C GLY A 51 10.22 -7.11 -11.65
N ASN A 52 9.26 -6.20 -11.42
CA ASN A 52 7.84 -6.54 -11.56
C ASN A 52 7.50 -6.86 -13.02
N ARG A 53 6.98 -8.08 -13.28
CA ARG A 53 6.64 -8.57 -14.63
C ARG A 53 5.15 -8.76 -14.86
N THR A 54 4.34 -8.10 -14.06
CA THR A 54 2.89 -8.14 -14.21
C THR A 54 2.48 -7.53 -15.55
N ARG A 55 1.70 -8.26 -16.34
CA ARG A 55 1.10 -7.78 -17.58
C ARG A 55 0.00 -6.75 -17.31
N ASP A 56 -0.11 -5.74 -18.16
CA ASP A 56 -1.15 -4.70 -18.05
C ASP A 56 -2.56 -5.22 -18.40
N ASP A 57 -2.65 -6.25 -19.25
CA ASP A 57 -3.90 -6.82 -19.74
C ASP A 57 -4.39 -8.02 -18.90
N GLN A 58 -3.69 -8.35 -17.79
CA GLN A 58 -4.21 -9.35 -16.85
C GLN A 58 -5.47 -8.84 -16.13
N PRO A 59 -6.37 -9.74 -15.66
CA PRO A 59 -7.49 -9.34 -14.82
C PRO A 59 -7.04 -8.61 -13.55
N ASN A 60 -7.75 -7.53 -13.22
CA ASN A 60 -7.46 -6.77 -12.00
C ASN A 60 -7.71 -7.62 -10.75
N HIS A 61 -6.65 -7.84 -9.97
CA HIS A 61 -6.63 -8.64 -8.75
C HIS A 61 -6.89 -7.80 -7.48
N ILE A 62 -7.14 -6.50 -7.62
CA ILE A 62 -7.48 -5.58 -6.53
C ILE A 62 -8.99 -5.35 -6.54
N ARG A 63 -9.64 -5.65 -5.42
CA ARG A 63 -11.08 -5.53 -5.21
C ARG A 63 -11.35 -4.46 -4.16
N ILE A 64 -11.75 -3.27 -4.62
CA ILE A 64 -12.05 -2.12 -3.78
C ILE A 64 -13.28 -1.38 -4.31
N GLU A 65 -13.94 -0.64 -3.42
CA GLU A 65 -14.82 0.45 -3.82
C GLU A 65 -13.97 1.56 -4.44
N ARG A 66 -14.41 2.12 -5.58
CA ARG A 66 -13.65 3.14 -6.30
C ARG A 66 -14.12 4.55 -5.95
N GLN A 67 -15.37 4.73 -5.53
CA GLN A 67 -15.85 6.01 -5.03
C GLN A 67 -15.74 6.03 -3.50
N VAL A 68 -14.71 6.69 -2.98
CA VAL A 68 -14.39 6.68 -1.54
C VAL A 68 -14.17 8.09 -1.01
N PRO A 69 -14.26 8.32 0.32
CA PRO A 69 -13.85 9.58 0.92
C PRO A 69 -12.41 9.94 0.53
N ARG A 70 -12.15 11.22 0.24
CA ARG A 70 -10.83 11.71 -0.16
C ARG A 70 -9.69 11.25 0.75
N GLU A 71 -9.93 11.26 2.06
CA GLU A 71 -8.93 10.84 3.06
C GLU A 71 -8.49 9.39 2.91
N LEU A 72 -9.41 8.50 2.53
CA LEU A 72 -9.10 7.09 2.31
C LEU A 72 -8.29 6.90 1.03
N ALA A 73 -8.65 7.63 -0.04
CA ALA A 73 -7.91 7.60 -1.30
C ALA A 73 -6.46 8.11 -1.13
N GLU A 74 -6.28 9.22 -0.41
CA GLU A 74 -4.95 9.77 -0.11
C GLU A 74 -4.13 8.81 0.77
N LEU A 75 -4.78 8.15 1.74
CA LEU A 75 -4.12 7.14 2.55
C LEU A 75 -3.62 5.97 1.68
N TRP A 76 -4.45 5.41 0.80
CA TRP A 76 -4.03 4.33 -0.09
C TRP A 76 -2.88 4.75 -1.00
N THR A 77 -2.92 5.98 -1.52
CA THR A 77 -1.83 6.56 -2.33
C THR A 77 -0.51 6.62 -1.55
N ASN A 78 -0.56 7.07 -0.29
CA ASN A 78 0.63 7.21 0.55
C ASN A 78 1.16 5.85 1.05
N MET A 79 0.26 4.97 1.50
CA MET A 79 0.59 3.66 2.08
C MET A 79 1.06 2.65 1.03
N CYS A 80 0.55 2.74 -0.20
CA CYS A 80 0.98 1.85 -1.27
C CYS A 80 2.46 2.13 -1.64
N PRO A 81 3.35 1.14 -1.54
CA PRO A 81 4.76 1.32 -1.89
C PRO A 81 4.99 1.43 -3.41
N ALA A 82 4.00 1.04 -4.21
CA ALA A 82 4.16 0.80 -5.64
C ALA A 82 3.30 1.69 -6.55
N GLN A 83 2.78 2.82 -6.04
CA GLN A 83 2.00 3.78 -6.83
C GLN A 83 0.84 3.13 -7.61
N VAL A 84 0.14 2.18 -6.98
CA VAL A 84 -1.01 1.48 -7.59
C VAL A 84 -2.28 2.32 -7.55
N TYR A 85 -2.42 3.19 -6.55
CA TYR A 85 -3.63 3.98 -6.31
C TYR A 85 -3.33 5.46 -6.55
N GLU A 86 -4.26 6.12 -7.22
CA GLU A 86 -4.19 7.56 -7.47
C GLU A 86 -5.54 8.21 -7.18
N VAL A 87 -5.49 9.41 -6.60
CA VAL A 87 -6.67 10.24 -6.34
C VAL A 87 -7.14 10.85 -7.66
N GLY A 88 -8.31 10.45 -8.13
CA GLY A 88 -8.93 10.96 -9.35
C GLY A 88 -9.93 12.09 -9.11
N ALA A 89 -10.95 12.15 -9.98
CA ALA A 89 -11.95 13.21 -9.98
C ALA A 89 -12.80 13.25 -8.69
N ALA A 90 -13.19 14.44 -8.28
CA ALA A 90 -14.06 14.68 -7.13
C ALA A 90 -15.53 14.76 -7.54
N HIS A 91 -16.44 14.26 -6.70
CA HIS A 91 -17.88 14.18 -6.99
C HIS A 91 -18.73 15.25 -6.30
N GLY A 92 -18.11 16.19 -5.57
CA GLY A 92 -18.81 17.29 -4.88
C GLY A 92 -19.46 16.91 -3.53
N ASP A 93 -19.62 15.63 -3.25
CA ASP A 93 -20.12 15.06 -1.98
C ASP A 93 -19.01 14.72 -0.98
N GLY A 94 -17.77 15.14 -1.26
CA GLY A 94 -16.58 14.81 -0.46
C GLY A 94 -15.90 13.48 -0.86
N THR A 95 -16.48 12.72 -1.80
CA THR A 95 -15.88 11.51 -2.36
C THR A 95 -15.05 11.81 -3.61
N VAL A 96 -14.14 10.89 -3.92
CA VAL A 96 -13.28 10.89 -5.10
C VAL A 96 -13.29 9.52 -5.76
N THR A 97 -13.07 9.48 -7.06
CA THR A 97 -12.77 8.24 -7.78
C THR A 97 -11.31 7.86 -7.58
N VAL A 98 -11.04 6.61 -7.19
CA VAL A 98 -9.69 6.03 -7.17
C VAL A 98 -9.37 5.43 -8.53
N ASN A 99 -8.27 5.91 -9.11
CA ASN A 99 -7.67 5.33 -10.30
C ASN A 99 -6.66 4.27 -9.88
N LEU A 100 -6.56 3.21 -10.69
CA LEU A 100 -5.77 2.03 -10.38
C LEU A 100 -4.78 1.73 -11.51
N ALA A 101 -3.56 1.40 -11.13
CA ALA A 101 -2.53 0.80 -11.97
C ALA A 101 -2.14 -0.58 -11.39
N PRO A 102 -2.97 -1.63 -11.60
CA PRO A 102 -2.79 -2.94 -10.94
C PRO A 102 -1.49 -3.64 -11.33
N SER A 103 -0.95 -3.35 -12.52
CA SER A 103 0.33 -3.92 -12.98
C SER A 103 1.51 -3.52 -12.11
N ASN A 104 1.46 -2.36 -11.45
CA ASN A 104 2.52 -1.95 -10.53
C ASN A 104 2.50 -2.74 -9.20
N CYS A 105 1.47 -3.53 -8.90
CA CYS A 105 1.29 -4.15 -7.59
C CYS A 105 2.41 -5.12 -7.22
N VAL A 106 3.12 -4.83 -6.12
CA VAL A 106 4.17 -5.69 -5.54
C VAL A 106 3.64 -6.68 -4.49
N GLN A 107 2.31 -6.86 -4.43
CA GLN A 107 1.64 -7.88 -3.60
C GLN A 107 1.88 -7.78 -2.07
N CYS A 108 2.22 -6.60 -1.56
CA CYS A 108 2.54 -6.39 -0.13
C CYS A 108 1.35 -6.51 0.84
N GLY A 109 0.11 -6.41 0.36
CA GLY A 109 -1.09 -6.48 1.20
C GLY A 109 -1.35 -5.26 2.11
N ALA A 110 -0.54 -4.20 2.06
CA ALA A 110 -0.62 -3.08 3.01
C ALA A 110 -2.03 -2.45 3.11
N ILE A 111 -2.71 -2.26 1.98
CA ILE A 111 -4.04 -1.62 1.96
C ILE A 111 -5.16 -2.47 2.56
N THR A 112 -4.91 -3.76 2.85
CA THR A 112 -5.86 -4.62 3.59
C THR A 112 -6.15 -4.09 4.99
N ALA A 113 -5.21 -3.31 5.55
CA ALA A 113 -5.42 -2.61 6.80
C ALA A 113 -6.59 -1.61 6.74
N LYS A 114 -7.00 -1.14 5.54
CA LYS A 114 -8.07 -0.14 5.37
C LYS A 114 -8.98 -0.44 4.18
N GLY A 115 -9.62 -1.61 4.21
CA GLY A 115 -10.72 -1.96 3.30
C GLY A 115 -10.29 -2.49 1.92
N GLY A 116 -8.99 -2.53 1.64
CA GLY A 116 -8.45 -3.08 0.41
C GLY A 116 -8.46 -4.60 0.35
N ARG A 117 -9.19 -5.24 -0.56
CA ARG A 117 -9.06 -6.70 -0.74
C ARG A 117 -8.17 -7.02 -1.93
N LEU A 118 -7.08 -7.74 -1.68
CA LEU A 118 -6.24 -8.32 -2.74
C LEU A 118 -6.63 -9.78 -2.93
N THR A 119 -6.80 -10.18 -4.18
CA THR A 119 -6.84 -11.58 -4.60
C THR A 119 -5.51 -11.95 -5.25
N PRO A 120 -5.10 -13.23 -5.26
CA PRO A 120 -3.95 -13.65 -6.04
C PRO A 120 -4.12 -13.28 -7.53
N PRO A 121 -3.10 -12.68 -8.19
CA PRO A 121 -3.09 -12.47 -9.64
C PRO A 121 -2.78 -13.77 -10.41
N GLU A 122 -2.66 -13.68 -11.72
CA GLU A 122 -2.21 -14.79 -12.57
C GLU A 122 -0.83 -15.31 -12.10
N GLY A 123 -0.64 -16.63 -12.15
CA GLY A 123 0.62 -17.26 -11.73
C GLY A 123 1.82 -16.75 -12.53
N GLY A 124 2.91 -16.44 -11.84
CA GLY A 124 4.11 -15.85 -12.45
C GLY A 124 4.08 -14.32 -12.60
N SER A 125 2.97 -13.67 -12.21
CA SER A 125 2.90 -12.20 -12.15
C SER A 125 3.34 -11.66 -10.79
N GLY A 126 3.92 -10.46 -10.78
CA GLY A 126 4.36 -9.76 -9.59
C GLY A 126 5.86 -9.42 -9.61
N PRO A 127 6.42 -9.06 -8.44
CA PRO A 127 7.84 -8.71 -8.30
C PRO A 127 8.76 -9.94 -8.41
N GLU A 128 9.90 -9.77 -9.05
CA GLU A 128 10.98 -10.77 -9.14
C GLU A 128 12.15 -10.38 -8.21
N TYR A 129 11.98 -10.65 -6.92
CA TYR A 129 13.03 -10.36 -5.95
C TYR A 129 14.20 -11.34 -6.09
N THR A 130 15.41 -10.81 -6.26
CA THR A 130 16.66 -11.58 -6.30
C THR A 130 17.54 -11.20 -5.11
N LEU A 131 18.24 -12.18 -4.54
CA LEU A 131 19.34 -11.89 -3.62
C LEU A 131 20.51 -11.40 -4.46
N THR A 132 20.85 -10.13 -4.26
CA THR A 132 22.02 -9.48 -4.88
C THR A 132 23.20 -9.50 -3.94
#